data_AF-A0A2V2SIH3-F1
#
_entry.id   AF-A0A2V2SIH3-F1
#
_cell.length_a   1.000
_cell.length_b   1.000
_cell.length_c   1.000
_cell.angle_alpha   90.00
_cell.angle_beta   90.00
_cell.angle_gamma   90.00
#
_symmetry.space_group_name_H-M   'P 1'
#
loop_
_entity.id
_entity.type
_entity.pdbx_description
1 polymer ?
#
loop_
_entity_poly.entity_id
_entity_poly.type
_entity_poly.pdbx_seq_one_letter_code
_entity_poly.pdbx_strand_id
1 'polypeptide(L)'
;MGRSLRILVAAVAVVAAVAALSYFCAMRLCCGHMTGDDLTWLKREFQLSNQEMQRIRVLHEGYLPKCREFCAKIAAKQDAVEKALAAGEVPEQQMIELATLRTQCQAQMLRHFKAVASEMPHDQGSRYLAEMQRLTLGFHQNIESSMRENPASGHAHGDH
;
A
#
# COMPACT_ATOMS: atom_id res chain seq x y z
N MET A 1 35.37 10.74 50.62
CA MET A 1 34.74 10.28 49.35
C MET A 1 35.37 11.06 48.20
N GLY A 2 36.36 10.45 47.56
CA GLY A 2 37.43 11.13 46.82
C GLY A 2 37.03 11.51 45.40
N ARG A 3 37.71 12.55 44.91
CA ARG A 3 37.58 13.14 43.56
C ARG A 3 37.40 12.13 42.41
N SER A 4 38.00 10.94 42.51
CA SER A 4 37.87 9.85 41.55
C SER A 4 36.44 9.34 41.36
N LEU A 5 35.64 9.29 42.44
CA LEU A 5 34.23 8.89 42.35
C LEU A 5 33.39 9.93 41.60
N ARG A 6 33.70 11.23 41.79
CA ARG A 6 33.01 12.32 41.08
C ARG A 6 33.35 12.31 39.58
N ILE A 7 34.60 12.00 39.24
CA ILE A 7 35.04 11.87 37.83
C ILE A 7 34.35 10.69 37.15
N LEU A 8 34.27 9.54 37.83
CA LEU A 8 33.58 8.36 37.29
C LEU A 8 32.08 8.63 37.08
N VAL A 9 31.40 9.23 38.07
CA VAL A 9 29.97 9.58 37.94
C VAL A 9 29.75 10.60 36.81
N ALA A 10 30.61 11.61 36.68
CA ALA A 10 30.52 12.58 35.60
C ALA A 10 30.73 11.92 34.22
N ALA A 11 31.72 11.02 34.08
CA ALA A 11 31.97 10.30 32.83
C ALA A 11 30.77 9.42 32.43
N VAL A 12 30.18 8.68 33.38
CA VAL A 12 28.98 7.87 33.11
C VAL A 12 27.79 8.74 32.73
N ALA A 13 27.59 9.88 33.40
CA ALA A 13 26.51 10.81 33.08
C ALA A 13 26.65 11.40 31.67
N VAL A 14 27.87 11.73 31.24
CA VAL A 14 28.13 12.24 29.88
C VAL A 14 27.86 11.16 28.83
N VAL A 15 28.32 9.92 29.07
CA VAL A 15 28.04 8.80 28.14
C VAL A 15 26.55 8.52 28.04
N ALA A 16 25.83 8.50 29.17
CA ALA A 16 24.39 8.31 29.21
C ALA A 16 23.64 9.45 28.49
N ALA A 17 24.08 10.70 28.67
CA ALA A 17 23.49 11.85 28.00
C ALA A 17 23.70 11.80 26.48
N VAL A 18 24.91 11.45 26.02
CA VAL A 18 25.21 11.30 24.59
C VAL A 18 24.41 10.15 23.98
N ALA A 19 24.31 9.01 24.67
CA ALA A 19 23.51 7.87 24.22
C ALA A 19 22.01 8.18 24.17
N ALA A 20 21.49 8.92 25.16
CA ALA A 20 20.10 9.35 25.17
C ALA A 20 19.82 10.37 24.05
N LEU A 21 20.72 11.34 23.82
CA LEU A 21 20.59 12.29 22.72
C LEU A 21 20.66 11.61 21.36
N SER A 22 21.58 10.67 21.17
CA SER A 22 21.74 9.94 19.92
C SER A 22 20.53 9.05 19.65
N TYR A 23 20.02 8.35 20.68
CA TYR A 23 18.79 7.57 20.60
C TYR A 23 17.58 8.44 20.26
N PHE A 24 17.43 9.60 20.91
CA PHE A 24 16.31 10.50 20.66
C PHE A 24 16.38 11.14 19.26
N CYS A 25 17.56 11.53 18.80
CA CYS A 25 17.78 12.00 17.43
C CYS A 25 17.50 10.90 16.40
N ALA A 26 18.01 9.68 16.61
CA ALA A 26 17.76 8.55 15.74
C ALA A 26 16.26 8.18 15.69
N MET A 27 15.57 8.17 16.83
CA MET A 27 14.13 7.90 16.89
C MET A 27 13.32 8.99 16.18
N ARG A 28 13.67 10.28 16.35
CA ARG A 28 13.02 11.39 15.64
C ARG A 28 13.23 11.34 14.13
N LEU A 29 14.43 11.00 13.68
CA LEU A 29 14.77 10.91 12.25
C LEU A 29 14.18 9.66 11.59
N CYS A 30 14.30 8.48 12.22
CA CYS A 30 13.76 7.23 11.68
C CYS A 30 12.23 7.19 11.70
N CYS A 31 11.59 7.59 12.80
CA CYS A 31 10.11 7.62 12.84
C CYS A 31 9.52 8.71 11.94
N GLY A 32 10.24 9.83 11.71
CA GLY A 32 9.81 10.87 10.77
C GLY A 32 9.92 10.46 9.29
N HIS A 33 10.85 9.56 8.95
CA HIS A 33 11.06 9.11 7.58
C HIS A 33 10.11 7.95 7.18
N MET A 34 9.72 7.10 8.13
CA MET A 34 8.91 5.90 7.83
C MET A 34 7.40 6.14 7.65
N THR A 35 6.88 7.32 7.99
CA THR A 35 5.44 7.63 7.85
C THR A 35 5.12 8.72 6.83
N GLY A 36 6.14 9.43 6.31
CA GLY A 36 5.95 10.68 5.58
C GLY A 36 6.11 10.63 4.06
N ASP A 37 6.80 9.61 3.53
CA ASP A 37 7.45 9.72 2.21
C ASP A 37 6.73 9.02 1.04
N ASP A 38 5.72 8.18 1.30
CA ASP A 38 5.01 7.43 0.26
C ASP A 38 4.20 8.29 -0.71
N LEU A 39 3.96 9.57 -0.40
CA LEU A 39 3.24 10.50 -1.29
C LEU A 39 4.11 11.67 -1.78
N THR A 40 5.39 11.72 -1.43
CA THR A 40 6.30 12.78 -1.90
C THR A 40 6.49 12.69 -3.41
N TRP A 41 6.49 11.48 -3.97
CA TRP A 41 6.51 11.26 -5.42
C TRP A 41 5.28 11.88 -6.10
N LEU A 42 4.09 11.74 -5.51
CA LEU A 42 2.84 12.24 -6.06
C LEU A 42 2.87 13.77 -6.18
N LYS A 43 3.38 14.45 -5.15
CA LYS A 43 3.57 15.90 -5.17
C LYS A 43 4.48 16.34 -6.32
N ARG A 44 5.59 15.63 -6.52
CA ARG A 44 6.60 15.94 -7.53
C ARG A 44 6.07 15.70 -8.96
N GLU A 45 5.44 14.56 -9.17
CA GLU A 45 4.94 14.13 -10.48
C GLU A 45 3.79 15.01 -10.97
N PHE A 46 2.85 15.35 -10.08
CA PHE A 46 1.66 16.13 -10.41
C PHE A 46 1.78 17.62 -10.06
N GLN A 47 2.99 18.07 -9.70
CA GLN A 47 3.33 19.48 -9.42
C GLN A 47 2.38 20.13 -8.38
N LEU A 48 2.05 19.38 -7.33
CA LEU A 48 1.07 19.81 -6.34
C LEU A 48 1.66 20.84 -5.37
N SER A 49 0.86 21.85 -5.04
CA SER A 49 1.15 22.76 -3.94
C SER A 49 1.14 22.03 -2.59
N ASN A 50 1.72 22.65 -1.56
CA ASN A 50 1.65 22.12 -0.20
C ASN A 50 0.20 21.97 0.29
N GLN A 51 -0.68 22.88 -0.12
CA GLN A 51 -2.07 22.89 0.32
C GLN A 51 -2.86 21.74 -0.32
N GLU A 52 -2.70 21.51 -1.62
CA GLU A 52 -3.30 20.36 -2.33
C GLU A 52 -2.80 19.05 -1.76
N MET A 53 -1.48 18.94 -1.54
CA MET A 53 -0.87 17.75 -0.95
C MET A 53 -1.43 17.47 0.46
N GLN A 54 -1.67 18.49 1.27
CA GLN A 54 -2.24 18.31 2.61
C GLN A 54 -3.67 17.74 2.55
N ARG A 55 -4.52 18.24 1.65
CA ARG A 55 -5.89 17.72 1.47
C ARG A 55 -5.87 16.27 0.99
N ILE A 56 -4.98 15.95 0.06
CA ILE A 56 -4.79 14.58 -0.44
C ILE A 56 -4.31 13.63 0.66
N ARG A 57 -3.40 14.06 1.54
CA ARG A 57 -2.95 13.25 2.69
C ARG A 57 -4.11 12.87 3.60
N VAL A 58 -4.98 13.82 3.93
CA VAL A 58 -6.17 13.57 4.76
C VAL A 58 -7.09 12.54 4.10
N LEU A 59 -7.33 12.65 2.79
CA LEU A 59 -8.13 11.66 2.05
C LEU A 59 -7.48 10.27 2.04
N HIS A 60 -6.16 10.22 1.85
CA HIS A 60 -5.41 8.96 1.80
C HIS A 60 -5.40 8.25 3.16
N GLU A 61 -5.04 8.96 4.23
CA GLU A 61 -5.04 8.43 5.59
C GLU A 61 -6.42 7.95 6.02
N GLY A 62 -7.48 8.70 5.68
CA GLY A 62 -8.86 8.30 5.93
C GLY A 62 -9.28 7.03 5.18
N TYR A 63 -8.67 6.75 4.03
CA TYR A 63 -8.97 5.56 3.22
C TYR A 63 -8.22 4.30 3.70
N LEU A 64 -7.06 4.43 4.32
CA LEU A 64 -6.21 3.29 4.73
C LEU A 64 -6.93 2.23 5.58
N PRO A 65 -7.77 2.57 6.59
CA PRO A 65 -8.53 1.56 7.32
C PRO A 65 -9.44 0.73 6.42
N LYS A 66 -10.09 1.37 5.45
CA LYS A 66 -11.00 0.69 4.52
C LYS A 66 -10.24 -0.20 3.53
N CYS A 67 -9.08 0.27 3.06
CA CYS A 67 -8.18 -0.53 2.23
C CYS A 67 -7.76 -1.81 2.97
N ARG A 68 -7.28 -1.69 4.22
CA ARG A 68 -6.90 -2.84 5.05
C ARG A 68 -8.05 -3.81 5.30
N GLU A 69 -9.26 -3.31 5.51
CA GLU A 69 -10.46 -4.14 5.68
C GLU A 69 -10.70 -5.04 4.44
N PHE A 70 -10.65 -4.46 3.23
CA PHE A 70 -10.80 -5.24 2.01
C PHE A 70 -9.66 -6.25 1.81
N CYS A 71 -8.41 -5.84 2.06
CA CYS A 71 -7.25 -6.75 1.99
C CYS A 71 -7.42 -7.94 2.93
N ALA A 72 -7.85 -7.71 4.18
CA ALA A 72 -8.08 -8.78 5.15
C ALA A 72 -9.19 -9.75 4.69
N LYS A 73 -10.31 -9.23 4.17
CA LYS A 73 -11.41 -10.07 3.65
C LYS A 73 -10.98 -10.90 2.44
N ILE A 74 -10.25 -10.30 1.51
CA ILE A 74 -9.72 -10.98 0.32
C ILE A 74 -8.75 -12.09 0.74
N ALA A 75 -7.80 -11.79 1.63
CA ALA A 75 -6.82 -12.78 2.12
C ALA A 75 -7.51 -13.96 2.82
N ALA A 76 -8.48 -13.70 3.70
CA ALA A 76 -9.24 -14.76 4.36
C ALA A 76 -10.02 -15.64 3.36
N LYS A 77 -10.58 -15.04 2.31
CA LYS A 77 -11.31 -15.79 1.28
C LYS A 77 -10.36 -16.57 0.36
N GLN A 78 -9.17 -16.05 0.06
CA GLN A 78 -8.12 -16.77 -0.67
C GLN A 78 -7.67 -18.01 0.11
N ASP A 79 -7.38 -17.87 1.40
CA ASP A 79 -7.00 -18.99 2.28
C ASP A 79 -8.09 -20.08 2.29
N ALA A 80 -9.38 -19.70 2.31
CA ALA A 80 -10.48 -20.65 2.23
C ALA A 80 -10.54 -21.39 0.88
N VAL A 81 -10.28 -20.70 -0.24
CA VAL A 81 -10.20 -21.32 -1.58
C VAL A 81 -9.02 -22.28 -1.64
N GLU A 82 -7.84 -21.87 -1.18
CA GLU A 82 -6.62 -22.69 -1.17
C GLU A 82 -6.79 -23.96 -0.33
N LYS A 83 -7.40 -23.86 0.85
CA LYS A 83 -7.70 -25.02 1.71
C LYS A 83 -8.66 -26.01 1.05
N ALA A 84 -9.71 -25.53 0.40
CA ALA A 84 -10.66 -26.40 -0.29
C ALA A 84 -10.02 -27.10 -1.50
N LEU A 85 -9.20 -26.38 -2.28
CA LEU A 85 -8.42 -26.97 -3.37
C LEU A 85 -7.43 -28.03 -2.86
N ALA A 86 -6.76 -27.77 -1.73
CA ALA A 86 -5.85 -28.73 -1.11
C ALA A 86 -6.58 -29.99 -0.58
N ALA A 87 -7.87 -29.89 -0.27
CA ALA A 87 -8.74 -31.01 0.09
C ALA A 87 -9.29 -31.76 -1.14
N GLY A 88 -8.96 -31.34 -2.37
CA GLY A 88 -9.46 -31.93 -3.61
C GLY A 88 -10.87 -31.48 -4.00
N GLU A 89 -11.40 -30.44 -3.35
CA GLU A 89 -12.68 -29.86 -3.69
C GLU A 89 -12.53 -28.80 -4.79
N VAL A 90 -13.61 -28.57 -5.56
CA VAL A 90 -13.71 -27.42 -6.46
C VAL A 90 -14.56 -26.34 -5.77
N PRO A 91 -13.97 -25.31 -5.14
CA PRO A 91 -14.70 -24.37 -4.29
C PRO A 91 -15.33 -23.24 -5.10
N GLU A 92 -16.22 -23.58 -6.04
CA GLU A 92 -16.82 -22.64 -7.00
C GLU A 92 -17.45 -21.44 -6.30
N GLN A 93 -18.25 -21.67 -5.25
CA GLN A 93 -18.90 -20.61 -4.50
C GLN A 93 -17.89 -19.66 -3.83
N GLN A 94 -16.84 -20.20 -3.19
CA GLN A 94 -15.79 -19.40 -2.57
C GLN A 94 -14.99 -18.60 -3.60
N MET A 95 -14.80 -19.14 -4.82
CA MET A 95 -14.15 -18.43 -5.93
C MET A 95 -15.01 -17.26 -6.43
N ILE A 96 -16.33 -17.46 -6.57
CA ILE A 96 -17.28 -16.39 -6.94
C ILE A 96 -17.26 -15.28 -5.88
N GLU A 97 -17.27 -15.64 -4.60
CA GLU A 97 -17.20 -14.69 -3.49
C GLU A 97 -15.87 -13.94 -3.47
N LEU A 98 -14.75 -14.62 -3.73
CA LEU A 98 -13.44 -14.01 -3.86
C LEU A 98 -13.40 -12.99 -5.00
N ALA A 99 -13.92 -13.36 -6.17
CA ALA A 99 -14.01 -12.45 -7.31
C ALA A 99 -14.87 -11.22 -6.98
N THR A 100 -16.02 -11.43 -6.34
CA THR A 100 -16.90 -10.35 -5.89
C THR A 100 -16.20 -9.39 -4.93
N LEU A 101 -15.46 -9.91 -3.93
CA LEU A 101 -14.68 -9.09 -2.99
C LEU A 101 -13.60 -8.27 -3.70
N ARG A 102 -12.91 -8.86 -4.69
CA ARG A 102 -11.90 -8.14 -5.50
C ARG A 102 -12.54 -7.01 -6.31
N THR A 103 -13.67 -7.26 -6.96
CA THR A 103 -14.39 -6.21 -7.71
C THR A 103 -14.88 -5.09 -6.79
N GLN A 104 -15.38 -5.40 -5.60
CA GLN A 104 -15.78 -4.40 -4.61
C GLN A 104 -14.59 -3.55 -4.13
N CYS A 105 -13.43 -4.18 -3.89
CA CYS A 105 -12.20 -3.49 -3.54
C CYS A 105 -11.77 -2.53 -4.65
N GLN A 106 -11.73 -2.98 -5.91
CA GLN A 106 -11.41 -2.14 -7.07
C GLN A 106 -12.37 -0.96 -7.21
N ALA A 107 -13.68 -1.19 -7.09
CA ALA A 107 -14.67 -0.12 -7.14
C ALA A 107 -14.45 0.93 -6.03
N GLN A 108 -14.07 0.49 -4.83
CA GLN A 108 -13.75 1.39 -3.73
C GLN A 108 -12.45 2.17 -3.97
N MET A 109 -11.41 1.52 -4.52
CA MET A 109 -10.18 2.19 -4.92
C MET A 109 -10.45 3.27 -5.96
N LEU A 110 -11.23 2.98 -7.00
CA LEU A 110 -11.60 3.95 -8.03
C LEU A 110 -12.38 5.16 -7.46
N ARG A 111 -13.26 4.93 -6.48
CA ARG A 111 -13.92 6.03 -5.75
C ARG A 111 -12.92 6.88 -4.99
N HIS A 112 -11.94 6.25 -4.32
CA HIS A 112 -10.87 6.97 -3.62
C HIS A 112 -10.00 7.78 -4.60
N PHE A 113 -9.57 7.21 -5.72
CA PHE A 113 -8.77 7.91 -6.73
C PHE A 113 -9.52 9.09 -7.34
N LYS A 114 -10.83 8.96 -7.56
CA LYS A 114 -11.66 10.09 -8.02
C LYS A 114 -11.69 11.22 -6.99
N ALA A 115 -11.79 10.91 -5.70
CA ALA A 115 -11.74 11.92 -4.63
C ALA A 115 -10.37 12.59 -4.52
N VAL A 116 -9.28 11.84 -4.69
CA VAL A 116 -7.92 12.39 -4.74
C VAL A 116 -7.75 13.30 -5.95
N ALA A 117 -8.22 12.88 -7.13
CA ALA A 117 -8.17 13.66 -8.35
C ALA A 117 -8.92 15.00 -8.25
N SER A 118 -10.05 15.06 -7.53
CA SER A 118 -10.79 16.32 -7.35
C SER A 118 -10.08 17.35 -6.47
N GLU A 119 -9.07 16.94 -5.70
CA GLU A 119 -8.24 17.85 -4.90
C GLU A 119 -7.01 18.39 -5.65
N MET A 120 -6.78 17.91 -6.87
CA MET A 120 -5.67 18.31 -7.75
C MET A 120 -6.10 19.38 -8.76
N PRO A 121 -5.15 20.12 -9.38
CA PRO A 121 -5.44 20.92 -10.57
C PRO A 121 -6.10 20.06 -11.67
N HIS A 122 -7.09 20.61 -12.38
CA HIS A 122 -7.94 19.87 -13.31
C HIS A 122 -7.17 18.93 -14.27
N ASP A 123 -6.13 19.44 -14.92
CA ASP A 123 -5.36 18.68 -15.90
C ASP A 123 -4.52 17.57 -15.23
N GLN A 124 -4.00 17.84 -14.04
CA GLN A 124 -3.22 16.88 -13.26
C GLN A 124 -4.10 15.79 -12.64
N GLY A 125 -5.27 16.17 -12.11
CA GLY A 125 -6.26 15.23 -11.59
C GLY A 125 -6.78 14.28 -12.68
N SER A 126 -6.99 14.79 -13.89
CA SER A 126 -7.40 13.97 -15.05
C SER A 126 -6.31 12.96 -15.44
N ARG A 127 -5.05 13.40 -15.54
CA ARG A 127 -3.90 12.51 -15.81
C ARG A 127 -3.73 11.45 -14.72
N TYR A 128 -3.80 11.85 -13.46
CA TYR A 128 -3.70 10.95 -12.31
C TYR A 128 -4.80 9.88 -12.35
N LEU A 129 -6.05 10.28 -12.53
CA LEU A 129 -7.18 9.36 -12.53
C LEU A 129 -7.10 8.35 -13.67
N ALA A 130 -6.73 8.81 -14.88
CA ALA A 130 -6.56 7.92 -16.04
C ALA A 130 -5.50 6.83 -15.76
N GLU A 131 -4.37 7.23 -15.18
CA GLU A 131 -3.29 6.28 -14.85
C GLU A 131 -3.71 5.30 -13.75
N MET A 132 -4.35 5.78 -12.68
CA MET A 132 -4.84 4.91 -11.61
C MET A 132 -5.93 3.94 -12.09
N GLN A 133 -6.81 4.38 -13.00
CA GLN A 133 -7.80 3.51 -13.65
C GLN A 133 -7.14 2.41 -14.46
N ARG A 134 -6.13 2.76 -15.28
CA ARG A 134 -5.35 1.82 -16.08
C ARG A 134 -4.70 0.76 -15.20
N LEU A 135 -4.06 1.16 -14.10
CA LEU A 135 -3.41 0.22 -13.16
C LEU A 135 -4.42 -0.67 -12.42
N THR A 136 -5.55 -0.11 -12.00
CA THR A 136 -6.55 -0.85 -11.21
C THR A 136 -7.29 -1.90 -12.04
N LEU A 137 -7.57 -1.59 -13.31
CA LEU A 137 -8.34 -2.45 -14.21
C LEU A 137 -7.46 -3.34 -15.09
N GLY A 138 -6.21 -2.95 -15.34
CA GLY A 138 -5.33 -3.60 -16.33
C GLY A 138 -4.79 -4.97 -15.93
N PHE A 139 -4.90 -5.39 -14.67
CA PHE A 139 -4.31 -6.67 -14.21
C PHE A 139 -4.98 -7.91 -14.84
N HIS A 140 -6.31 -7.91 -15.03
CA HIS A 140 -7.02 -9.01 -15.69
C HIS A 140 -7.00 -8.88 -17.22
N GLN A 141 -6.99 -7.65 -17.73
CA GLN A 141 -7.00 -7.38 -19.17
C GLN A 141 -5.77 -7.96 -19.88
N ASN A 142 -4.60 -7.99 -19.24
CA ASN A 142 -3.40 -8.50 -19.90
C ASN A 142 -3.49 -10.02 -20.17
N ILE A 143 -4.05 -10.79 -19.22
CA ILE A 143 -4.29 -12.22 -19.39
C ILE A 143 -5.36 -12.44 -20.47
N GLU A 144 -6.47 -11.73 -20.40
CA GLU A 144 -7.56 -11.84 -21.38
C GLU A 144 -7.12 -11.46 -22.80
N SER A 145 -6.35 -10.38 -22.96
CA SER A 145 -5.80 -9.95 -24.24
C SER A 145 -4.84 -10.99 -24.81
N SER A 146 -3.96 -11.58 -23.98
CA SER A 146 -3.07 -12.66 -24.44
C SER A 146 -3.83 -13.90 -24.95
N MET A 147 -4.97 -14.22 -24.33
CA MET A 147 -5.85 -15.32 -24.76
C MET A 147 -6.65 -14.96 -26.03
N ARG A 148 -7.02 -13.69 -26.22
CA ARG A 148 -7.72 -13.20 -27.42
C ARG A 148 -6.83 -13.15 -28.65
N GLU A 149 -5.56 -12.78 -28.47
CA GLU A 149 -4.60 -12.60 -29.56
C GLU A 149 -4.01 -13.93 -30.05
N ASN A 150 -4.15 -15.03 -29.29
CA ASN A 150 -3.62 -16.35 -29.67
C ASN A 150 -4.67 -17.48 -29.61
N PRO A 151 -5.57 -17.61 -30.59
CA PRO A 151 -6.57 -18.69 -30.64
C PRO A 151 -6.00 -20.09 -30.95
N ALA A 152 -4.67 -20.25 -31.12
CA ALA A 152 -4.06 -21.47 -31.67
C ALA A 152 -2.99 -22.13 -30.79
N SER A 153 -2.72 -21.66 -29.56
CA SER A 153 -1.85 -22.37 -28.62
C SER A 153 -2.68 -23.30 -27.76
N GLY A 154 -2.75 -24.58 -28.14
CA GLY A 154 -3.45 -25.61 -27.38
C GLY A 154 -2.96 -25.69 -25.93
N HIS A 155 -3.90 -25.81 -25.00
CA HIS A 155 -3.62 -26.16 -23.60
C HIS A 155 -3.12 -27.61 -23.52
N ALA A 156 -1.81 -27.80 -23.73
CA ALA A 156 -1.13 -29.02 -23.31
C ALA A 156 -0.90 -28.92 -21.80
N HIS A 157 -1.82 -29.46 -21.00
CA HIS A 157 -1.48 -29.83 -19.63
C HIS A 157 -0.52 -31.01 -19.75
N GLY A 158 0.76 -30.76 -19.45
CA GLY A 158 1.77 -31.81 -19.42
C GLY A 158 1.41 -32.82 -18.34
N ASP A 159 1.15 -34.06 -18.76
CA ASP A 159 1.08 -35.21 -17.88
C ASP A 159 2.47 -35.42 -17.22
N HIS A 160 2.51 -35.31 -15.90
CA HIS A 160 3.59 -35.80 -15.05
C HIS A 160 3.02 -36.66 -13.94
#